data_AF-A0A4R4WVE9-F1
#
_entry.id   AF-A0A4R4WVE9-F1
#
_cell.length_a   1.000
_cell.length_b   1.000
_cell.length_c   1.000
_cell.angle_alpha   90.00
_cell.angle_beta   90.00
_cell.angle_gamma   90.00
#
_symmetry.space_group_name_H-M   'P 1'
#
loop_
_entity.id
_entity.type
_entity.pdbx_description
1 polymer ?
#
loop_
_entity_poly.entity_id
_entity_poly.type
_entity_poly.pdbx_seq_one_letter_code
_entity_poly.pdbx_strand_id
1 'polypeptide(L)'
;MAIKQDRLLDFNPAAAVELPPAVRPKPVVWTEGRFAQWRLDHEAYRDRIRRLRDGKRVDPIAVYVGSPRPSRVMVWTAVRTSVFLGFTRRDRLFALYRLITLRGLRRGEAAGLQPGRGLRSRPGT
;
A
#
# COMPACT_ATOMS: atom_id res chain seq x y z
N MET A 1 -17.50 34.26 3.98
CA MET A 1 -17.29 33.08 3.12
C MET A 1 -17.32 31.85 4.01
N ALA A 2 -18.41 31.07 3.99
CA ALA A 2 -18.66 29.99 4.93
C ALA A 2 -17.87 28.73 4.53
N ILE A 3 -16.90 28.33 5.36
CA ILE A 3 -16.24 27.04 5.23
C ILE A 3 -17.22 26.01 5.80
N LYS A 4 -17.86 25.24 4.90
CA LYS A 4 -18.65 24.07 5.26
C LYS A 4 -17.68 23.08 5.92
N GLN A 5 -17.72 23.00 7.26
CA GLN A 5 -17.08 21.93 8.00
C GLN A 5 -17.89 20.66 7.71
N ASP A 6 -17.55 19.98 6.61
CA ASP A 6 -18.15 18.69 6.27
C ASP A 6 -17.81 17.68 7.39
N ARG A 7 -18.75 17.55 8.32
CA ARG A 7 -19.01 16.43 9.23
C ARG A 7 -17.76 15.63 9.62
N LEU A 8 -17.01 16.16 10.59
CA LEU A 8 -16.20 15.29 11.45
C LEU A 8 -17.14 14.22 12.01
N LEU A 9 -16.80 12.95 11.79
CA LEU A 9 -17.45 11.85 12.48
C LEU A 9 -17.25 12.09 13.99
N ASP A 10 -18.34 12.39 14.68
CA ASP A 10 -18.42 12.62 16.13
C ASP A 10 -18.24 11.32 16.93
N PHE A 11 -18.36 10.18 16.26
CA PHE A 11 -18.05 8.86 16.82
C PHE A 11 -17.23 8.02 15.83
N ASN A 12 -16.46 7.06 16.34
CA ASN A 12 -15.73 6.11 15.51
C ASN A 12 -16.68 4.99 15.03
N PRO A 13 -17.08 4.93 13.74
CA PRO A 13 -17.99 3.89 13.26
C PRO A 13 -17.41 2.47 13.34
N ALA A 14 -16.08 2.32 13.43
CA ALA A 14 -15.43 1.03 13.64
C ALA A 14 -15.57 0.51 15.08
N ALA A 15 -15.98 1.35 16.04
CA ALA A 15 -16.18 0.91 17.43
C ALA A 15 -17.37 -0.04 17.60
N ALA A 16 -18.33 -0.02 16.67
CA ALA A 16 -19.49 -0.91 16.68
C ALA A 16 -19.28 -2.23 15.93
N VAL A 17 -18.08 -2.45 15.35
CA VAL A 17 -17.78 -3.62 14.53
C VAL A 17 -16.82 -4.54 15.27
N GLU A 18 -17.34 -5.67 15.77
CA GLU A 18 -16.50 -6.77 16.23
C GLU A 18 -16.11 -7.66 15.04
N LEU A 19 -14.81 -7.74 14.76
CA LEU A 19 -14.28 -8.63 13.74
C LEU A 19 -13.85 -9.95 14.37
N PRO A 20 -14.11 -11.09 13.72
CA PRO A 20 -13.58 -12.35 14.18
C PRO A 20 -12.04 -12.30 14.21
N PRO A 21 -11.38 -13.03 15.13
CA PRO A 21 -9.93 -13.09 15.18
C PRO A 21 -9.34 -13.51 13.84
N ALA A 22 -8.46 -12.68 13.27
CA ALA A 22 -7.77 -12.98 12.02
C ALA A 22 -6.35 -13.48 12.30
N VAL A 23 -5.94 -14.56 11.63
CA VAL A 23 -4.55 -15.03 11.67
C VAL A 23 -3.69 -14.03 10.91
N ARG A 24 -2.83 -13.30 11.64
CA ARG A 24 -1.88 -12.36 11.03
C ARG A 24 -0.91 -13.13 10.13
N PRO A 25 -0.84 -12.85 8.82
CA PRO A 25 0.12 -13.51 7.95
C PRO A 25 1.55 -13.16 8.38
N LYS A 26 2.44 -14.16 8.39
CA LYS A 26 3.85 -13.95 8.72
C LYS A 26 4.50 -13.15 7.60
N PRO A 27 5.09 -11.97 7.89
CA PRO A 27 5.79 -11.20 6.87
C PRO A 27 7.07 -11.95 6.46
N VAL A 28 7.33 -12.04 5.16
CA VAL A 28 8.56 -12.65 4.62
C VAL A 28 9.26 -11.65 3.71
N VAL A 29 10.57 -11.49 3.87
CA VAL A 29 11.36 -10.56 3.06
C VAL A 29 11.63 -11.14 1.68
N TRP A 30 11.52 -10.31 0.64
CA TRP A 30 12.00 -10.59 -0.70
C TRP A 30 13.53 -10.62 -0.75
N THR A 31 14.12 -11.77 -0.45
CA THR A 31 15.52 -12.05 -0.81
C THR A 31 15.66 -12.19 -2.33
N GLU A 32 16.89 -12.10 -2.84
CA GLU A 32 17.12 -12.18 -4.29
C GLU A 32 16.65 -13.52 -4.86
N GLY A 33 17.01 -14.64 -4.23
CA GLY A 33 16.57 -15.97 -4.66
C GLY A 33 15.04 -16.13 -4.65
N ARG A 34 14.34 -15.61 -3.63
CA ARG A 34 12.85 -15.67 -3.58
C ARG A 34 12.23 -14.86 -4.71
N PHE A 35 12.80 -13.71 -5.03
CA PHE A 35 12.29 -12.88 -6.11
C PHE A 35 12.54 -13.50 -7.48
N ALA A 36 13.71 -14.08 -7.70
CA ALA A 36 14.00 -14.81 -8.93
C ALA A 36 13.01 -15.95 -9.12
N GLN A 37 12.80 -16.79 -8.09
CA GLN A 37 11.80 -17.86 -8.15
C GLN A 37 10.39 -17.33 -8.38
N TRP A 38 9.98 -16.29 -7.65
CA TRP A 38 8.66 -15.69 -7.83
C TRP A 38 8.46 -15.14 -9.24
N ARG A 39 9.48 -14.56 -9.88
CA ARG A 39 9.35 -14.09 -11.27
C ARG A 39 9.07 -15.23 -12.23
N LEU A 40 9.75 -16.36 -12.08
CA LEU A 40 9.51 -17.58 -12.88
C LEU A 40 8.09 -18.11 -12.64
N ASP A 41 7.70 -18.25 -11.37
CA ASP A 41 6.37 -18.75 -11.01
C ASP A 41 5.26 -17.81 -11.49
N HIS A 42 5.47 -16.50 -11.40
CA HIS A 42 4.54 -15.47 -11.85
C HIS A 42 4.38 -15.48 -13.38
N GLU A 43 5.48 -15.63 -14.11
CA GLU A 43 5.45 -15.73 -15.57
C GLU A 43 4.71 -16.98 -16.03
N ALA A 44 5.04 -18.14 -15.45
CA ALA A 44 4.36 -19.40 -15.73
C ALA A 44 2.86 -19.32 -15.39
N TYR A 45 2.50 -18.71 -14.25
CA TYR A 45 1.12 -18.51 -13.85
C TYR A 45 0.37 -17.58 -14.81
N ARG A 46 1.00 -16.46 -15.19
CA ARG A 46 0.42 -15.51 -16.14
C ARG A 46 0.16 -16.16 -17.50
N ASP A 47 1.10 -16.96 -18.00
CA ASP A 47 0.98 -17.67 -19.25
C ASP A 47 -0.14 -18.72 -19.20
N ARG A 48 -0.25 -19.46 -18.09
CA ARG A 48 -1.36 -20.39 -17.85
C ARG A 48 -2.71 -19.68 -17.92
N ILE A 49 -2.87 -18.55 -17.21
CA ILE A 49 -4.13 -17.80 -17.20
C ILE A 49 -4.44 -17.21 -18.59
N ARG A 50 -3.43 -16.72 -19.32
CA ARG A 50 -3.60 -16.21 -20.68
C ARG A 50 -4.10 -17.29 -21.64
N ARG A 51 -3.58 -18.51 -21.54
CA ARG A 51 -4.04 -19.68 -22.32
C ARG A 51 -5.49 -20.04 -21.98
N LEU A 52 -5.84 -20.12 -20.70
CA LEU A 52 -7.21 -20.43 -20.26
C LEU A 52 -8.25 -19.39 -20.67
N ARG A 53 -7.82 -18.16 -20.97
CA ARG A 53 -8.68 -17.05 -21.39
C ARG A 53 -8.75 -16.90 -22.91
N ASP A 54 -8.19 -17.84 -23.67
CA ASP A 54 -8.13 -17.81 -25.15
C ASP A 54 -7.66 -16.44 -25.69
N GLY A 55 -6.61 -15.88 -25.08
CA GLY A 55 -6.05 -14.60 -25.49
C GLY A 55 -6.85 -13.36 -25.06
N LYS A 56 -7.98 -13.50 -24.36
CA LYS A 56 -8.69 -12.36 -23.76
C LYS A 56 -7.82 -11.67 -22.71
N ARG A 57 -8.01 -10.36 -22.55
CA ARG A 57 -7.26 -9.52 -21.59
C ARG A 57 -7.42 -10.07 -20.18
N VAL A 58 -6.29 -10.22 -19.50
CA VAL A 58 -6.24 -10.68 -18.11
C VAL A 58 -5.97 -9.48 -17.21
N ASP A 59 -6.72 -9.35 -16.10
CA ASP A 59 -6.47 -8.33 -15.09
C ASP A 59 -5.08 -8.57 -14.43
N PRO A 60 -4.13 -7.62 -14.56
CA PRO A 60 -2.81 -7.76 -13.95
C PRO A 60 -2.85 -7.94 -12.43
N ILE A 61 -3.82 -7.32 -11.75
CA ILE A 61 -3.95 -7.43 -10.30
C ILE A 61 -4.38 -8.83 -9.90
N ALA A 62 -5.41 -9.39 -10.55
CA ALA A 62 -5.81 -10.77 -10.33
C ALA A 62 -4.66 -11.76 -10.57
N VAL A 63 -3.86 -11.56 -11.63
CA VAL A 63 -2.69 -12.40 -11.93
C VAL A 63 -1.67 -12.32 -10.79
N TYR A 64 -1.33 -11.10 -10.36
CA TYR A 64 -0.39 -10.89 -9.26
C TYR A 64 -0.88 -11.54 -7.96
N VAL A 65 -2.15 -11.38 -7.61
CA VAL A 65 -2.75 -11.94 -6.38
C VAL A 65 -2.78 -13.46 -6.41
N GLY A 66 -3.05 -14.06 -7.58
CA GLY A 66 -3.09 -15.51 -7.78
C GLY A 66 -1.72 -16.19 -7.93
N SER A 67 -0.65 -15.41 -8.09
CA SER A 67 0.69 -15.96 -8.28
C SER A 67 1.25 -16.59 -7.00
N PRO A 68 1.86 -17.80 -7.08
CA PRO A 68 2.48 -18.44 -5.92
C PRO A 68 3.54 -17.56 -5.27
N ARG A 69 3.56 -17.52 -3.93
CA ARG A 69 4.57 -16.80 -3.15
C ARG A 69 4.69 -17.37 -1.72
N PRO A 70 5.87 -17.28 -1.07
CA PRO A 70 6.10 -17.87 0.25
C PRO A 70 5.17 -17.36 1.35
N SER A 71 4.73 -16.10 1.26
CA SER A 71 3.73 -15.52 2.15
C SER A 71 2.81 -14.59 1.38
N ARG A 72 1.58 -14.43 1.88
CA ARG A 72 0.65 -13.39 1.39
C ARG A 72 1.20 -11.99 1.61
N VAL A 73 2.04 -11.80 2.63
CA VAL A 73 2.68 -10.52 2.94
C VAL A 73 4.18 -10.65 2.69
N MET A 74 4.60 -10.15 1.53
CA MET A 74 6.00 -10.08 1.16
C MET A 74 6.53 -8.67 1.33
N VAL A 75 7.62 -8.52 2.10
CA VAL A 75 8.20 -7.24 2.50
C VAL A 75 9.44 -6.95 1.65
N TRP A 76 9.60 -5.70 1.22
CA TRP A 76 10.77 -5.26 0.46
C TRP A 76 12.00 -5.12 1.35
N THR A 77 13.18 -5.35 0.76
CA THR A 77 14.47 -5.00 1.38
C THR A 77 14.69 -3.49 1.32
N ALA A 78 15.55 -2.96 2.19
CA ALA A 78 15.94 -1.56 2.17
C ALA A 78 16.49 -1.12 0.80
N VAL A 79 17.30 -1.98 0.15
CA VAL A 79 17.87 -1.71 -1.18
C VAL A 79 16.77 -1.54 -2.23
N ARG A 80 15.80 -2.45 -2.30
CA ARG A 80 14.70 -2.35 -3.27
C ARG A 80 13.80 -1.16 -3.00
N THR A 81 13.54 -0.89 -1.72
CA THR A 81 12.80 0.30 -1.31
C THR A 81 13.53 1.58 -1.76
N SER A 82 14.86 1.64 -1.64
CA SER A 82 15.66 2.77 -2.14
C SER A 82 15.55 2.92 -3.66
N VAL A 83 15.62 1.83 -4.42
CA VAL A 83 15.43 1.84 -5.88
C VAL A 83 14.06 2.38 -6.25
N PHE A 84 13.00 1.93 -5.57
CA PHE A 84 11.64 2.44 -5.80
C PHE A 84 11.51 3.94 -5.47
N LEU A 85 12.06 4.38 -4.35
CA LEU A 85 12.07 5.82 -4.02
C LEU A 85 12.88 6.62 -5.04
N GLY A 86 13.96 6.05 -5.58
CA GLY A 86 14.72 6.62 -6.69
C GLY A 86 13.88 6.77 -7.97
N PHE A 87 13.14 5.73 -8.33
CA PHE A 87 12.25 5.72 -9.49
C PHE A 87 11.11 6.75 -9.37
N THR A 88 10.52 6.86 -8.17
CA THR A 88 9.36 7.73 -7.92
C THR A 88 9.72 9.19 -7.62
N ARG A 89 10.99 9.61 -7.68
CA ARG A 89 11.40 10.98 -7.30
C ARG A 89 10.63 12.11 -7.98
N ARG A 90 10.16 11.89 -9.21
CA ARG A 90 9.38 12.89 -9.98
C ARG A 90 7.87 12.64 -9.94
N ASP A 91 7.43 11.60 -9.25
CA ASP A 91 6.02 11.31 -9.08
C ASP A 91 5.40 12.29 -8.07
N ARG A 92 4.19 12.76 -8.34
CA ARG A 92 3.43 13.64 -7.43
C ARG A 92 3.26 13.05 -6.02
N LEU A 93 3.30 11.72 -5.89
CA LEU A 93 3.16 11.00 -4.62
C LEU A 93 4.49 10.69 -3.93
N PHE A 94 5.63 11.17 -4.46
CA PHE A 94 6.95 10.89 -3.89
C PHE A 94 7.04 11.21 -2.39
N ALA A 95 6.55 12.37 -1.98
CA ALA A 95 6.57 12.79 -0.58
C ALA A 95 5.79 11.82 0.31
N LEU A 96 4.65 11.32 -0.17
CA LEU A 96 3.82 10.33 0.53
C LEU A 96 4.54 8.98 0.64
N TYR A 97 5.12 8.49 -0.47
CA TYR A 97 5.88 7.24 -0.47
C TYR A 97 7.05 7.30 0.50
N ARG A 98 7.84 8.38 0.45
CA ARG A 98 8.96 8.58 1.36
C ARG A 98 8.52 8.62 2.83
N LEU A 99 7.42 9.29 3.14
CA LEU A 99 6.89 9.39 4.49
C LEU A 99 6.42 8.02 5.02
N ILE A 100 5.61 7.28 4.24
CA ILE A 100 5.13 5.95 4.60
C ILE A 100 6.30 5.00 4.85
N THR A 101 7.29 5.00 3.95
CA THR A 101 8.46 4.13 4.08
C THR A 101 9.24 4.37 5.37
N LEU A 102 9.46 5.64 5.74
CA LEU A 102 10.31 6.00 6.89
C LEU A 102 9.57 5.98 8.22
N ARG A 103 8.24 6.13 8.22
CA ARG A 103 7.41 6.22 9.44
C ARG A 103 6.51 5.01 9.66
N GLY A 104 6.42 4.11 8.69
CA GLY A 104 5.57 2.92 8.79
C GLY A 104 4.07 3.23 8.80
N LEU A 105 3.66 4.37 8.25
CA LEU A 105 2.26 4.80 8.27
C LEU A 105 1.37 3.81 7.52
N ARG A 106 0.24 3.46 8.14
CA ARG A 106 -0.83 2.74 7.45
C ARG A 106 -1.52 3.68 6.46
N ARG A 107 -2.17 3.11 5.44
CA ARG A 107 -2.89 3.87 4.42
C ARG A 107 -3.90 4.87 5.01
N GLY A 108 -4.60 4.48 6.09
CA GLY A 108 -5.56 5.35 6.78
C GLY A 108 -4.90 6.53 7.51
N GLU A 109 -3.76 6.31 8.17
CA GLU A 109 -2.98 7.36 8.85
C GLU A 109 -2.41 8.34 7.81
N ALA A 110 -1.90 7.81 6.71
CA ALA A 110 -1.42 8.59 5.57
C ALA A 110 -2.53 9.44 4.92
N ALA A 111 -3.75 8.89 4.76
CA ALA A 111 -4.89 9.63 4.22
C ALA A 111 -5.40 10.71 5.18
N GLY A 112 -5.28 10.49 6.49
CA GLY A 112 -5.68 11.43 7.54
C GLY A 112 -4.61 12.47 7.90
N LEU A 113 -3.51 12.59 7.14
CA LEU A 113 -2.46 13.57 7.40
C LEU A 113 -3.05 14.99 7.34
N GLN A 114 -3.19 15.60 8.51
CA GLN A 114 -3.52 17.01 8.60
C GLN A 114 -2.28 17.81 8.22
N PRO A 115 -2.35 18.72 7.23
CA PRO A 115 -1.34 19.75 7.09
C PRO A 115 -1.28 20.44 8.45
N GLY A 116 -0.12 20.35 9.12
CA GLY A 116 0.04 20.88 10.46
C GLY A 116 -0.59 22.26 10.52
N ARG A 117 -1.46 22.51 11.51
CA ARG A 117 -2.03 23.83 11.75
C ARG A 117 -0.87 24.80 11.73
N GLY A 118 -0.70 25.53 10.63
CA GLY A 118 0.18 26.67 10.59
C GLY A 118 -0.19 27.52 11.79
N LEU A 119 0.83 28.05 12.47
CA LEU A 119 0.73 29.04 13.51
C LEU A 119 -0.22 30.16 13.06
N ARG A 120 -1.53 29.97 13.26
CA ARG A 120 -2.47 31.06 13.31
C ARG A 120 -2.20 31.68 14.65
N SER A 121 -1.25 32.59 14.67
CA SER A 121 -1.11 33.60 15.72
C SER A 121 -2.53 34.09 16.02
N ARG A 122 -3.00 33.82 17.24
CA ARG A 122 -4.21 34.48 17.75
C ARG A 122 -3.95 35.98 17.59
N PRO A 123 -4.78 36.75 16.86
CA PRO A 123 -4.77 38.19 17.09
C PRO A 123 -5.22 38.38 18.54
N GLY A 124 -4.45 39.18 19.26
CA GLY A 124 -4.68 39.44 20.67
C GLY A 124 -6.01 40.14 20.92
N THR A 125 -6.43 39.96 22.18
CA THR A 125 -7.44 40.70 22.96
C THR A 125 -8.90 40.39 22.65
#